data_AF-Q4CRW5-F1
#
_entry.id   AF-Q4CRW5-F1
#
_cell.length_a   1.000
_cell.length_b   1.000
_cell.length_c   1.000
_cell.angle_alpha   90.00
_cell.angle_beta   90.00
_cell.angle_gamma   90.00
#
_symmetry.space_group_name_H-M   'P 1'
#
loop_
_entity.id
_entity.type
_entity.pdbx_description
1 polymer ?
#
loop_
_entity_poly.entity_id
_entity_poly.type
_entity_poly.pdbx_seq_one_letter_code
_entity_poly.pdbx_strand_id
1 'polypeptide(L)'
;STSEDARVGVETDVDYIAPQYQTTFLQSICTPRLWGVLWTLFATVGAETVLMLNASYIFAALSGEPVSPSLRILLTVLDGVGSAVGRLLMSAFEVWSQKKKPEERIPMTAALFVPSFIMVIVLVLILTVPKVALPLPYVLGSLANGLRAGVIVLMVRTIYAKDVAKHYNFCFLSTVFSTILLNRFAYGEWYTREAEKVGTLVCLQRRCVLMPLLLMLGINCTSFISSVYVHISYLRFSRRTLAERRRIKEEARQQAADICIDHAENGKQ
;
A
#
# COMPACT_ATOMS: atom_id res chain seq x y z
N SER A 1 -25.92 20.19 38.56
CA SER A 1 -24.84 19.77 37.64
C SER A 1 -25.35 19.26 36.28
N THR A 2 -26.63 19.46 35.91
CA THR A 2 -27.22 18.87 34.69
C THR A 2 -27.30 19.80 33.47
N SER A 3 -26.80 21.04 33.54
CA SER A 3 -26.80 21.96 32.38
C SER A 3 -25.46 22.03 31.62
N GLU A 4 -24.38 21.47 32.18
CA GLU A 4 -23.05 21.48 31.56
C GLU A 4 -22.84 20.29 30.62
N ASP A 5 -23.41 19.13 30.95
CA ASP A 5 -23.36 17.92 30.10
C ASP A 5 -24.11 18.08 28.77
N ALA A 6 -25.09 18.99 28.67
CA ALA A 6 -25.84 19.21 27.43
C ALA A 6 -25.06 20.01 26.37
N ARG A 7 -24.03 20.78 26.76
CA ARG A 7 -23.27 21.63 25.81
C ARG A 7 -22.11 20.90 25.15
N VAL A 8 -21.59 19.85 25.77
CA VAL A 8 -20.60 18.98 25.16
C VAL A 8 -21.35 17.93 24.37
N GLY A 9 -21.75 18.27 23.13
CA GLY A 9 -22.42 17.30 22.26
C GLY A 9 -21.64 15.98 22.28
N VAL A 10 -22.29 14.92 22.76
CA VAL A 10 -21.69 13.62 23.06
C VAL A 10 -20.81 13.20 21.88
N GLU A 11 -19.50 13.12 22.11
CA GLU A 11 -18.56 12.61 21.11
C GLU A 11 -18.90 11.12 20.91
N THR A 12 -19.30 10.76 19.69
CA THR A 12 -19.69 9.37 19.39
C THR A 12 -18.57 8.65 18.66
N ASP A 13 -18.54 7.31 18.70
CA ASP A 13 -17.55 6.50 17.97
C ASP A 13 -17.47 6.84 16.47
N VAL A 14 -18.59 7.28 15.89
CA VAL A 14 -18.68 7.74 14.48
C VAL A 14 -17.72 8.89 14.18
N ASP A 15 -17.38 9.68 15.19
CA ASP A 15 -16.49 10.84 15.10
C ASP A 15 -15.03 10.45 14.98
N TYR A 16 -14.69 9.20 15.28
CA TYR A 16 -13.37 8.61 15.12
C TYR A 16 -13.25 7.75 13.85
N ILE A 17 -14.37 7.47 13.17
CA ILE A 17 -14.38 6.68 11.94
C ILE A 17 -13.99 7.55 10.74
N ALA A 18 -12.86 7.19 10.11
CA ALA A 18 -12.41 7.81 8.87
C ALA A 18 -13.49 7.71 7.77
N PRO A 19 -13.69 8.74 6.93
CA PRO A 19 -14.63 8.67 5.82
C PRO A 19 -14.38 7.47 4.91
N GLN A 20 -15.44 6.70 4.65
CA GLN A 20 -15.38 5.50 3.82
C GLN A 20 -16.27 5.66 2.59
N TYR A 21 -15.79 5.20 1.43
CA TYR A 21 -16.59 5.11 0.23
C TYR A 21 -17.77 4.18 0.44
N GLN A 22 -18.97 4.70 0.15
CA GLN A 22 -20.25 3.99 0.26
C GLN A 22 -20.62 3.20 -1.01
N THR A 23 -19.69 3.09 -1.96
CA THR A 23 -19.87 2.38 -3.24
C THR A 23 -19.79 0.87 -3.03
N THR A 24 -20.63 0.13 -3.76
CA THR A 24 -20.48 -1.33 -3.87
C THR A 24 -19.26 -1.68 -4.71
N PHE A 25 -18.81 -2.94 -4.66
CA PHE A 25 -17.65 -3.36 -5.46
C PHE A 25 -17.87 -3.15 -6.97
N LEU A 26 -19.06 -3.48 -7.50
CA LEU A 26 -19.38 -3.31 -8.91
C LEU A 26 -19.41 -1.83 -9.34
N GLN A 27 -19.71 -0.92 -8.42
CA GLN A 27 -19.57 0.52 -8.69
C GLN A 27 -18.09 0.92 -8.65
N SER A 28 -17.33 0.43 -7.65
CA SER A 28 -15.92 0.76 -7.48
C SER A 28 -15.03 0.27 -8.63
N ILE A 29 -15.31 -0.88 -9.25
CA ILE A 29 -14.55 -1.38 -10.41
C ILE A 29 -14.71 -0.48 -11.64
N CYS A 30 -15.80 0.28 -11.72
CA CYS A 30 -15.99 1.31 -12.74
C CYS A 30 -15.32 2.64 -12.39
N THR A 31 -14.59 2.73 -11.27
CA THR A 31 -13.89 3.96 -10.87
C THR A 31 -12.38 3.85 -11.09
N PRO A 32 -11.73 4.91 -11.61
CA PRO A 32 -10.28 4.95 -11.78
C PRO A 32 -9.48 4.78 -10.47
N ARG A 33 -10.09 5.04 -9.31
CA ARG A 33 -9.43 4.94 -7.99
C ARG A 33 -9.04 3.51 -7.65
N LEU A 34 -9.94 2.54 -7.87
CA LEU A 34 -9.66 1.14 -7.59
C LEU A 34 -8.59 0.59 -8.52
N TRP A 35 -8.59 1.00 -9.79
CA TRP A 35 -7.53 0.68 -10.76
C TRP A 35 -6.20 1.35 -10.41
N GLY A 36 -6.21 2.56 -9.85
CA GLY A 36 -5.00 3.21 -9.34
C GLY A 36 -4.36 2.43 -8.19
N VAL A 37 -5.17 1.93 -7.26
CA VAL A 37 -4.71 0.99 -6.22
C VAL A 37 -4.12 -0.26 -6.85
N LEU A 38 -4.85 -0.90 -7.77
CA LEU A 38 -4.39 -2.11 -8.45
C LEU A 38 -3.06 -1.90 -9.17
N TRP A 39 -2.89 -0.78 -9.88
CA TRP A 39 -1.65 -0.45 -10.59
C TRP A 39 -0.47 -0.24 -9.65
N THR A 40 -0.69 0.49 -8.55
CA THR A 40 0.34 0.70 -7.52
C THR A 40 0.81 -0.64 -6.94
N LEU A 41 -0.13 -1.54 -6.66
CA LEU A 41 0.17 -2.88 -6.19
C LEU A 41 0.85 -3.72 -7.28
N PHE A 42 0.40 -3.66 -8.54
CA PHE A 42 1.02 -4.38 -9.65
C PHE A 42 2.50 -4.03 -9.81
N ALA A 43 2.82 -2.74 -9.74
CA ALA A 43 4.19 -2.26 -9.85
C ALA A 43 5.09 -2.76 -8.69
N THR A 44 4.61 -2.61 -7.45
CA THR A 44 5.37 -2.98 -6.24
C THR A 44 5.44 -4.50 -6.06
N VAL A 45 4.30 -5.20 -6.05
CA VAL A 45 4.23 -6.67 -5.98
C VAL A 45 5.02 -7.30 -7.10
N GLY A 46 4.98 -6.74 -8.32
CA GLY A 46 5.68 -7.33 -9.44
C GLY A 46 7.18 -7.29 -9.31
N ALA A 47 7.75 -6.15 -8.92
CA ALA A 47 9.18 -6.05 -8.66
C ALA A 47 9.62 -6.92 -7.49
N GLU A 48 8.83 -6.95 -6.41
CA GLU A 48 9.06 -7.84 -5.26
C GLU A 48 9.02 -9.31 -5.68
N THR A 49 7.99 -9.73 -6.42
CA THR A 49 7.79 -11.12 -6.85
C THR A 49 8.96 -11.58 -7.70
N VAL A 50 9.42 -10.76 -8.65
CA VAL A 50 10.58 -11.12 -9.48
C VAL A 50 11.84 -11.22 -8.64
N LEU A 51 12.08 -10.25 -7.75
CA LEU A 51 13.25 -10.23 -6.90
C LEU A 51 13.29 -11.45 -5.97
N MET A 52 12.19 -11.75 -5.29
CA MET A 52 12.14 -12.81 -4.27
C MET A 52 12.13 -14.21 -4.88
N LEU A 53 11.30 -14.45 -5.89
CA LEU A 53 11.21 -15.78 -6.51
C LEU A 53 12.48 -16.15 -7.29
N ASN A 54 13.21 -15.16 -7.79
CA ASN A 54 14.40 -15.38 -8.61
C ASN A 54 15.69 -14.88 -7.95
N ALA A 55 15.68 -14.67 -6.63
CA ALA A 55 16.80 -14.06 -5.90
C ALA A 55 18.14 -14.72 -6.21
N SER A 56 18.17 -16.06 -6.23
CA SER A 56 19.38 -16.83 -6.53
C SER A 56 19.93 -16.59 -7.94
N TYR A 57 19.05 -16.47 -8.94
CA TYR A 57 19.45 -16.22 -10.33
C TYR A 57 19.90 -14.76 -10.52
N ILE A 58 19.19 -13.82 -9.91
CA ILE A 58 19.53 -12.40 -9.93
C ILE A 58 20.89 -12.18 -9.27
N PHE A 59 21.10 -12.74 -8.07
CA PHE A 59 22.37 -12.61 -7.37
C PHE A 59 23.51 -13.28 -8.12
N ALA A 60 23.29 -14.46 -8.72
CA ALA A 60 24.30 -15.12 -9.53
C ALA A 60 24.72 -14.27 -10.75
N ALA A 61 23.73 -13.70 -11.46
CA ALA A 61 23.98 -12.83 -12.61
C ALA A 61 24.71 -11.52 -12.24
N LEU A 62 24.43 -10.97 -11.05
CA LEU A 62 25.04 -9.70 -10.59
C LEU A 62 26.44 -9.89 -9.99
N SER A 63 26.69 -11.04 -9.36
CA SER A 63 27.97 -11.39 -8.74
C SER A 63 28.97 -12.05 -9.69
N GLY A 64 28.48 -12.65 -10.79
CA GLY A 64 29.31 -13.40 -11.72
C GLY A 64 29.66 -14.81 -11.25
N GLU A 65 29.07 -15.27 -10.13
CA GLU A 65 29.38 -16.55 -9.51
C GLU A 65 28.10 -17.23 -9.00
N PRO A 66 28.06 -18.56 -8.96
CA PRO A 66 26.89 -19.28 -8.44
C PRO A 66 26.66 -18.96 -6.96
N VAL A 67 25.40 -18.72 -6.59
CA VAL A 67 25.01 -18.44 -5.21
C VAL A 67 25.13 -19.70 -4.34
N SER A 68 25.91 -19.61 -3.26
CA SER A 68 26.11 -20.70 -2.30
C SER A 68 24.81 -21.10 -1.58
N PRO A 69 24.65 -22.38 -1.17
CA PRO A 69 23.47 -22.82 -0.42
C PRO A 69 23.22 -21.99 0.85
N SER A 70 24.27 -21.62 1.58
CA SER A 70 24.16 -20.79 2.79
C SER A 70 23.58 -19.41 2.49
N LEU A 71 23.97 -18.78 1.38
CA LEU A 71 23.40 -17.48 0.99
C LEU A 71 21.93 -17.64 0.59
N ARG A 72 21.53 -18.72 -0.09
CA ARG A 72 20.12 -18.98 -0.41
C ARG A 72 19.26 -19.11 0.85
N ILE A 73 19.73 -19.86 1.84
CA ILE A 73 19.05 -20.02 3.13
C ILE A 73 18.95 -18.66 3.84
N LEU A 74 20.05 -17.89 3.87
CA LEU A 74 20.06 -16.55 4.44
C LEU A 74 19.03 -15.63 3.79
N LEU A 75 18.94 -15.63 2.46
CA LEU A 75 17.94 -14.82 1.74
C LEU A 75 16.52 -15.23 2.14
N THR A 76 16.18 -16.52 2.20
CA THR A 76 14.85 -16.95 2.66
C THR A 76 14.55 -16.51 4.10
N VAL A 77 15.52 -16.60 5.01
CA VAL A 77 15.36 -16.14 6.41
C VAL A 77 15.15 -14.63 6.46
N LEU A 78 15.95 -13.87 5.72
CA LEU A 78 15.83 -12.41 5.62
C LEU A 78 14.49 -12.00 5.02
N ASP A 79 13.95 -12.76 4.06
CA ASP A 79 12.63 -12.50 3.50
C ASP A 79 11.51 -12.72 4.53
N GLY A 80 11.58 -13.80 5.31
CA GLY A 80 10.62 -14.04 6.38
C GLY A 80 10.65 -12.95 7.45
N VAL A 81 11.85 -12.58 7.92
CA VAL A 81 12.04 -11.57 8.97
C VAL A 81 11.64 -10.17 8.48
N GLY A 82 12.12 -9.75 7.31
CA GLY A 82 11.80 -8.43 6.76
C GLY A 82 10.29 -8.26 6.54
N SER A 83 9.62 -9.30 6.02
CA SER A 83 8.17 -9.28 5.82
C SER A 83 7.41 -9.18 7.15
N ALA A 84 7.84 -9.93 8.18
CA ALA A 84 7.24 -9.84 9.50
C ALA A 84 7.40 -8.45 10.13
N VAL A 85 8.62 -7.89 10.08
CA VAL A 85 8.91 -6.53 10.58
C VAL A 85 8.06 -5.49 9.85
N GLY A 86 7.96 -5.56 8.52
CA GLY A 86 7.14 -4.65 7.73
C GLY A 86 5.67 -4.66 8.12
N ARG A 87 5.10 -5.84 8.39
CA ARG A 87 3.72 -5.98 8.88
C ARG A 87 3.55 -5.33 10.26
N LEU A 88 4.46 -5.62 11.19
CA LEU A 88 4.42 -5.04 12.53
C LEU A 88 4.53 -3.51 12.51
N LEU A 89 5.38 -2.94 11.65
CA LEU A 89 5.49 -1.50 11.46
C LEU A 89 4.19 -0.87 10.95
N MET A 90 3.47 -1.54 10.04
CA MET A 90 2.15 -1.04 9.60
C MET A 90 1.08 -1.16 10.67
N SER A 91 1.09 -2.23 11.47
CA SER A 91 0.21 -2.33 12.64
C SER A 91 0.51 -1.24 13.67
N ALA A 92 1.79 -0.95 13.95
CA ALA A 92 2.19 0.14 14.84
C ALA A 92 1.78 1.51 14.28
N PHE A 93 1.96 1.74 12.97
CA PHE A 93 1.51 2.95 12.29
C PHE A 93 0.00 3.14 12.39
N GLU A 94 -0.78 2.06 12.26
CA GLU A 94 -2.22 2.13 12.46
C GLU A 94 -2.59 2.55 13.88
N VAL A 95 -2.03 1.88 14.89
CA VAL A 95 -2.30 2.21 16.30
C VAL A 95 -1.97 3.67 16.59
N TRP A 96 -0.84 4.16 16.07
CA TRP A 96 -0.45 5.56 16.20
C TRP A 96 -1.42 6.51 15.47
N SER A 97 -1.85 6.13 14.26
CA SER A 97 -2.77 6.91 13.42
C SER A 97 -4.19 6.99 14.03
N GLN A 98 -4.66 5.92 14.67
CA GLN A 98 -5.98 5.86 15.30
C GLN A 98 -6.11 6.70 16.57
N LYS A 99 -5.01 7.02 17.25
CA LYS A 99 -5.02 7.89 18.44
C LYS A 99 -5.33 9.37 18.12
N LYS A 100 -5.42 9.73 16.85
CA LYS A 100 -5.69 11.10 16.39
C LYS A 100 -7.13 11.25 15.93
N LYS A 101 -7.70 12.44 16.12
CA LYS A 101 -8.99 12.80 15.51
C LYS A 101 -8.90 12.63 13.98
N PRO A 102 -9.97 12.22 13.28
CA PRO A 102 -9.90 11.95 11.83
C PRO A 102 -9.43 13.12 10.99
N GLU A 103 -9.56 14.35 11.49
CA GLU A 103 -9.15 15.58 10.83
C GLU A 103 -7.62 15.75 10.82
N GLU A 104 -6.94 15.24 11.85
CA GLU A 104 -5.49 15.27 12.02
C GLU A 104 -4.83 13.94 11.59
N ARG A 105 -5.66 12.95 11.26
CA ARG A 105 -5.21 11.61 10.88
C ARG A 105 -4.59 11.65 9.49
N ILE A 106 -3.37 11.11 9.37
CA ILE A 106 -2.79 10.85 8.06
C ILE A 106 -3.65 9.79 7.37
N PRO A 107 -4.21 10.07 6.18
CA PRO A 107 -4.98 9.08 5.45
C PRO A 107 -4.19 7.80 5.21
N MET A 108 -4.81 6.64 5.44
CA MET A 108 -4.14 5.35 5.23
C MET A 108 -3.64 5.17 3.79
N THR A 109 -4.23 5.88 2.83
CA THR A 109 -3.75 5.93 1.43
C THR A 109 -2.34 6.51 1.28
N ALA A 110 -1.86 7.33 2.21
CA ALA A 110 -0.48 7.81 2.22
C ALA A 110 0.52 6.67 2.46
N ALA A 111 0.10 5.58 3.11
CA ALA A 111 0.97 4.44 3.35
C ALA A 111 1.33 3.69 2.06
N LEU A 112 0.59 3.89 0.95
CA LEU A 112 0.94 3.33 -0.37
C LEU A 112 2.30 3.83 -0.89
N PHE A 113 2.69 5.06 -0.55
CA PHE A 113 3.96 5.63 -0.99
C PHE A 113 5.17 4.92 -0.40
N VAL A 114 5.03 4.38 0.83
CA VAL A 114 6.15 3.80 1.58
C VAL A 114 6.74 2.57 0.86
N PRO A 115 5.97 1.51 0.53
CA PRO A 115 6.51 0.37 -0.20
C PRO A 115 6.99 0.76 -1.60
N SER A 116 6.27 1.64 -2.32
CA SER A 116 6.71 2.14 -3.63
C SER A 116 8.07 2.83 -3.57
N PHE A 117 8.29 3.68 -2.56
CA PHE A 117 9.56 4.38 -2.38
C PHE A 117 10.70 3.45 -2.00
N ILE A 118 10.45 2.53 -1.07
CA ILE A 118 11.44 1.52 -0.72
C ILE A 118 11.77 0.66 -1.95
N MET A 119 10.79 0.26 -2.76
CA MET A 119 11.04 -0.54 -3.96
C MET A 119 11.86 0.18 -5.03
N VAL A 120 11.69 1.48 -5.21
CA VAL A 120 12.59 2.26 -6.08
C VAL A 120 14.01 2.27 -5.51
N ILE A 121 14.18 2.49 -4.22
CA ILE A 121 15.51 2.43 -3.56
C ILE A 121 16.12 1.05 -3.74
N VAL A 122 15.37 -0.03 -3.52
CA VAL A 122 15.80 -1.42 -3.69
C VAL A 122 16.33 -1.66 -5.10
N LEU A 123 15.57 -1.25 -6.12
CA LEU A 123 15.95 -1.45 -7.51
C LEU A 123 17.21 -0.62 -7.87
N VAL A 124 17.29 0.64 -7.42
CA VAL A 124 18.48 1.48 -7.61
C VAL A 124 19.70 0.85 -6.93
N LEU A 125 19.56 0.39 -5.69
CA LEU A 125 20.63 -0.26 -4.94
C LEU A 125 21.08 -1.55 -5.62
N ILE A 126 20.17 -2.45 -6.02
CA ILE A 126 20.53 -3.68 -6.75
C ILE A 126 21.35 -3.40 -8.00
N LEU A 127 21.02 -2.32 -8.71
CA LEU A 127 21.70 -1.91 -9.93
C LEU A 127 23.07 -1.25 -9.69
N THR A 128 23.33 -0.72 -8.50
CA THR A 128 24.50 0.15 -8.23
C THR A 128 25.48 -0.43 -7.21
N VAL A 129 25.01 -1.21 -6.23
CA VAL A 129 25.86 -1.72 -5.14
C VAL A 129 26.80 -2.84 -5.60
N PRO A 130 27.98 -2.98 -4.97
CA PRO A 130 28.85 -4.11 -5.24
C PRO A 130 28.24 -5.43 -4.76
N LYS A 131 28.72 -6.55 -5.31
CA LYS A 131 28.18 -7.89 -5.04
C LYS A 131 28.09 -8.27 -3.55
N VAL A 132 29.04 -7.79 -2.74
CA VAL A 132 29.09 -8.03 -1.29
C VAL A 132 27.92 -7.38 -0.55
N ALA A 133 27.38 -6.28 -1.07
CA ALA A 133 26.30 -5.53 -0.47
C ALA A 133 24.90 -5.91 -0.99
N LEU A 134 24.78 -6.86 -1.94
CA LEU A 134 23.49 -7.29 -2.51
C LEU A 134 22.43 -7.77 -1.47
N PRO A 135 22.80 -8.40 -0.33
CA PRO A 135 21.81 -8.74 0.69
C PRO A 135 21.08 -7.53 1.27
N LEU A 136 21.69 -6.34 1.29
CA LEU A 136 21.07 -5.13 1.84
C LEU A 136 19.79 -4.71 1.11
N PRO A 137 19.78 -4.48 -0.21
CA PRO A 137 18.55 -4.17 -0.91
C PRO A 137 17.54 -5.33 -0.89
N TYR A 138 17.98 -6.57 -0.75
CA TYR A 138 17.07 -7.70 -0.59
C TYR A 138 16.27 -7.62 0.72
N VAL A 139 16.92 -7.28 1.84
CA VAL A 139 16.25 -7.02 3.13
C VAL A 139 15.26 -5.87 3.01
N LEU A 140 15.63 -4.79 2.33
CA LEU A 140 14.73 -3.66 2.10
C LEU A 140 13.52 -4.05 1.23
N GLY A 141 13.72 -4.90 0.22
CA GLY A 141 12.62 -5.44 -0.60
C GLY A 141 11.67 -6.32 0.22
N SER A 142 12.21 -7.11 1.15
CA SER A 142 11.39 -7.93 2.05
C SER A 142 10.60 -7.07 3.03
N LEU A 143 11.22 -6.02 3.55
CA LEU A 143 10.55 -5.02 4.37
C LEU A 143 9.41 -4.35 3.59
N ALA A 144 9.65 -3.94 2.35
CA ALA A 144 8.62 -3.37 1.46
C ALA A 144 7.45 -4.34 1.25
N ASN A 145 7.74 -5.63 1.04
CA ASN A 145 6.73 -6.68 0.93
C ASN A 145 5.85 -6.78 2.19
N GLY A 146 6.46 -6.76 3.38
CA GLY A 146 5.74 -6.76 4.65
C GLY A 146 4.87 -5.53 4.84
N LEU A 147 5.43 -4.34 4.58
CA LEU A 147 4.72 -3.06 4.66
C LEU A 147 3.53 -3.06 3.70
N ARG A 148 3.75 -3.41 2.44
CA ARG A 148 2.71 -3.52 1.41
C ARG A 148 1.59 -4.47 1.82
N ALA A 149 1.92 -5.66 2.31
CA ALA A 149 0.92 -6.62 2.79
C ALA A 149 0.06 -6.04 3.91
N GLY A 150 0.67 -5.32 4.87
CA GLY A 150 -0.06 -4.58 5.89
C GLY A 150 -0.94 -3.47 5.30
N VAL A 151 -0.39 -2.64 4.42
CA VAL A 151 -1.11 -1.52 3.77
C VAL A 151 -2.35 -2.01 3.03
N ILE A 152 -2.29 -3.10 2.27
CA ILE A 152 -3.46 -3.60 1.51
C ILE A 152 -4.63 -3.89 2.46
N VAL A 153 -4.37 -4.65 3.54
CA VAL A 153 -5.42 -5.03 4.51
C VAL A 153 -5.99 -3.78 5.19
N LEU A 154 -5.11 -2.91 5.69
CA LEU A 154 -5.49 -1.73 6.47
C LEU A 154 -6.17 -0.66 5.62
N MET A 155 -5.66 -0.39 4.43
CA MET A 155 -6.20 0.61 3.55
C MET A 155 -7.59 0.19 3.06
N VAL A 156 -7.75 -1.04 2.55
CA VAL A 156 -9.03 -1.49 1.99
C VAL A 156 -10.16 -1.43 3.03
N ARG A 157 -9.91 -1.89 4.26
CA ARG A 157 -10.88 -1.80 5.36
C ARG A 157 -11.14 -0.36 5.83
N THR A 158 -10.16 0.53 5.67
CA THR A 158 -10.31 1.93 6.06
C THR A 158 -11.13 2.70 5.03
N ILE A 159 -10.91 2.51 3.73
CA ILE A 159 -11.48 3.37 2.69
C ILE A 159 -12.81 2.87 2.12
N TYR A 160 -13.17 1.60 2.26
CA TYR A 160 -14.42 1.04 1.74
C TYR A 160 -15.34 0.57 2.87
N ALA A 161 -16.61 0.98 2.83
CA ALA A 161 -17.61 0.53 3.81
C ALA A 161 -18.34 -0.75 3.36
N LYS A 162 -18.51 -0.94 2.04
CA LYS A 162 -19.26 -2.06 1.46
C LYS A 162 -18.33 -3.00 0.71
N ASP A 163 -18.70 -4.28 0.68
CA ASP A 163 -17.98 -5.33 -0.07
C ASP A 163 -16.46 -5.35 0.20
N VAL A 164 -16.02 -5.10 1.44
CA VAL A 164 -14.60 -4.95 1.78
C VAL A 164 -13.78 -6.16 1.34
N ALA A 165 -14.30 -7.37 1.57
CA ALA A 165 -13.66 -8.61 1.14
C ALA A 165 -13.47 -8.70 -0.39
N LYS A 166 -14.44 -8.20 -1.19
CA LYS A 166 -14.32 -8.20 -2.65
C LYS A 166 -13.24 -7.21 -3.12
N HIS A 167 -13.19 -6.01 -2.53
CA HIS A 167 -12.14 -5.04 -2.82
C HIS A 167 -10.75 -5.56 -2.43
N TYR A 168 -10.65 -6.25 -1.29
CA TYR A 168 -9.40 -6.87 -0.84
C TYR A 168 -8.95 -7.98 -1.80
N ASN A 169 -9.86 -8.89 -2.16
CA ASN A 169 -9.57 -9.97 -3.11
C ASN A 169 -9.22 -9.44 -4.52
N PHE A 170 -9.85 -8.35 -4.97
CA PHE A 170 -9.51 -7.69 -6.23
C PHE A 170 -8.05 -7.22 -6.27
N CYS A 171 -7.49 -6.81 -5.13
CA CYS A 171 -6.08 -6.43 -5.06
C CYS A 171 -5.12 -7.58 -5.43
N PHE A 172 -5.51 -8.85 -5.24
CA PHE A 172 -4.67 -10.00 -5.64
C PHE A 172 -4.58 -10.20 -7.15
N LEU A 173 -5.42 -9.55 -7.96
CA LEU A 173 -5.20 -9.51 -9.41
C LEU A 173 -3.87 -8.85 -9.75
N SER A 174 -3.36 -7.94 -8.91
CA SER A 174 -2.02 -7.38 -9.08
C SER A 174 -0.94 -8.46 -9.03
N THR A 175 -1.05 -9.42 -8.11
CA THR A 175 -0.15 -10.58 -8.00
C THR A 175 -0.28 -11.49 -9.22
N VAL A 176 -1.50 -11.78 -9.67
CA VAL A 176 -1.73 -12.61 -10.87
C VAL A 176 -1.11 -11.96 -12.11
N PHE A 177 -1.44 -10.70 -12.38
CA PHE A 177 -0.93 -9.98 -13.54
C PHE A 177 0.58 -9.81 -13.48
N SER A 178 1.15 -9.50 -12.31
CA SER A 178 2.59 -9.34 -12.19
C SER A 178 3.36 -10.65 -12.33
N THR A 179 2.82 -11.76 -11.82
CA THR A 179 3.41 -13.09 -12.01
C THR A 179 3.46 -13.49 -13.48
N ILE A 180 2.40 -13.18 -14.24
CA ILE A 180 2.35 -13.47 -15.68
C ILE A 180 3.22 -12.49 -16.46
N LEU A 181 2.96 -11.19 -16.35
CA LEU A 181 3.56 -10.18 -17.21
C LEU A 181 5.02 -9.85 -16.83
N LEU A 182 5.31 -9.69 -15.54
CA LEU A 182 6.62 -9.23 -15.09
C LEU A 182 7.55 -10.41 -14.77
N ASN A 183 7.04 -11.42 -14.07
CA ASN A 183 7.87 -12.57 -13.70
C ASN A 183 8.05 -13.56 -14.86
N ARG A 184 6.97 -14.05 -15.47
CA ARG A 184 7.10 -15.00 -16.58
C ARG A 184 7.60 -14.32 -17.86
N PHE A 185 6.89 -13.31 -18.37
CA PHE A 185 7.22 -12.73 -19.67
C PHE A 185 8.40 -11.76 -19.63
N ALA A 186 8.39 -10.74 -18.78
CA ALA A 186 9.45 -9.74 -18.81
C ALA A 186 10.80 -10.29 -18.30
N TYR A 187 10.80 -10.92 -17.12
CA TYR A 187 12.03 -11.48 -16.54
C TYR A 187 12.36 -12.87 -17.10
N GLY A 188 11.44 -13.82 -17.03
CA GLY A 188 11.71 -15.23 -17.35
C GLY A 188 12.12 -15.47 -18.81
N GLU A 189 11.38 -14.91 -19.77
CA GLU A 189 11.73 -15.03 -21.20
C GLU A 189 13.02 -14.27 -21.53
N TRP A 190 13.24 -13.09 -20.92
CA TRP A 190 14.48 -12.34 -21.13
C TRP A 190 15.70 -13.10 -20.62
N TYR A 191 15.62 -13.59 -19.38
CA TYR A 191 16.70 -14.36 -18.76
C TYR A 191 17.01 -15.61 -19.57
N THR A 192 15.98 -16.36 -19.99
CA THR A 192 16.15 -17.57 -20.81
C THR A 192 16.84 -17.26 -22.13
N ARG A 193 16.39 -16.23 -22.86
CA ARG A 193 16.99 -15.83 -24.13
C ARG A 193 18.46 -15.42 -24.00
N GLU A 194 18.81 -14.68 -22.95
CA GLU A 194 20.21 -14.29 -22.72
C GLU A 194 21.09 -15.46 -22.27
N ALA A 195 20.52 -16.41 -21.52
CA ALA A 195 21.22 -17.63 -21.11
C ALA A 195 21.50 -18.55 -22.32
N GLU A 196 20.53 -18.68 -23.24
CA GLU A 196 20.67 -19.43 -24.51
C GLU A 196 21.76 -18.84 -25.42
N LYS A 197 21.88 -17.51 -25.51
CA LYS A 197 22.97 -16.85 -26.26
C LYS A 197 24.37 -17.20 -25.76
N VAL A 198 24.49 -17.60 -24.50
CA VAL A 198 25.76 -18.03 -23.88
C VAL A 198 25.90 -19.57 -23.91
N GLY A 199 24.84 -20.29 -24.26
CA GLY A 199 24.81 -21.77 -24.21
C GLY A 199 24.80 -22.32 -22.79
N THR A 200 24.22 -21.58 -21.82
CA THR A 200 24.17 -21.98 -20.41
C THR A 200 22.74 -21.97 -19.89
N LEU A 201 22.42 -22.83 -18.93
CA LEU A 201 21.12 -22.80 -18.23
C LEU A 201 21.06 -21.72 -17.15
N VAL A 202 22.22 -21.32 -16.63
CA VAL A 202 22.35 -20.27 -15.60
C VAL A 202 23.26 -19.18 -16.14
N CYS A 203 22.69 -18.01 -16.35
CA CYS A 203 23.45 -16.87 -16.80
C CYS A 203 24.11 -16.13 -15.64
N LEU A 204 25.45 -16.07 -15.66
CA LEU A 204 26.27 -15.33 -14.69
C LEU A 204 26.62 -13.91 -15.15
N GLN A 205 25.92 -13.38 -16.16
CA GLN A 205 26.21 -12.07 -16.72
C GLN A 205 25.10 -11.08 -16.39
N ARG A 206 25.48 -9.85 -16.01
CA ARG A 206 24.55 -8.77 -15.65
C ARG A 206 23.47 -8.50 -16.72
N ARG A 207 23.79 -8.67 -18.00
CA ARG A 207 22.86 -8.48 -19.12
C ARG A 207 21.58 -9.33 -19.04
N CYS A 208 21.64 -10.46 -18.34
CA CYS A 208 20.51 -11.37 -18.16
C CYS A 208 19.45 -10.84 -17.21
N VAL A 209 19.76 -9.84 -16.37
CA VAL A 209 18.83 -9.29 -15.39
C VAL A 209 18.67 -7.77 -15.47
N LEU A 210 19.61 -7.07 -16.11
CA LEU A 210 19.65 -5.62 -16.14
C LEU A 210 18.39 -4.99 -16.77
N MET A 211 18.00 -5.43 -17.97
CA MET A 211 16.85 -4.85 -18.67
C MET A 211 15.52 -5.09 -17.95
N PRO A 212 15.19 -6.31 -17.46
CA PRO A 212 14.02 -6.52 -16.62
C PRO A 212 14.00 -5.65 -15.36
N LEU A 213 15.13 -5.52 -14.66
CA LEU A 213 15.22 -4.69 -13.45
C LEU A 213 15.02 -3.20 -13.75
N LEU A 214 15.58 -2.70 -14.86
CA LEU A 214 15.35 -1.33 -15.33
C LEU A 214 13.88 -1.09 -15.73
N LEU A 215 13.25 -2.06 -16.38
CA LEU A 215 11.82 -2.00 -16.69
C LEU A 215 10.98 -1.92 -15.40
N MET A 216 11.28 -2.75 -14.41
CA MET A 216 10.62 -2.71 -13.10
C MET A 216 10.84 -1.39 -12.37
N LEU A 217 12.03 -0.79 -12.49
CA LEU A 217 12.31 0.54 -11.94
C LEU A 217 11.41 1.59 -12.59
N GLY A 218 11.32 1.60 -13.92
CA GLY A 218 10.42 2.49 -14.65
C GLY A 218 8.95 2.31 -14.23
N ILE A 219 8.47 1.07 -14.14
CA ILE A 219 7.10 0.76 -13.69
C ILE A 219 6.88 1.23 -12.25
N ASN A 220 7.83 1.03 -11.33
CA ASN A 220 7.72 1.51 -9.95
C ASN A 220 7.70 3.03 -9.85
N CYS A 221 8.39 3.77 -10.71
CA CYS A 221 8.25 5.22 -10.79
C CYS A 221 6.81 5.64 -11.15
N THR A 222 6.13 4.91 -12.05
CA THR A 222 4.71 5.20 -12.36
C THR A 222 3.76 4.90 -11.19
N SER A 223 4.16 4.02 -10.26
CA SER A 223 3.36 3.72 -9.05
C SER A 223 3.20 4.94 -8.15
N PHE A 224 4.15 5.89 -8.17
CA PHE A 224 4.02 7.16 -7.45
C PHE A 224 2.92 8.02 -8.02
N ILE A 225 2.84 8.15 -9.35
CA ILE A 225 1.79 8.93 -10.02
C ILE A 225 0.41 8.36 -9.64
N SER A 226 0.30 7.03 -9.66
CA SER A 226 -0.92 6.34 -9.29
C SER A 226 -1.27 6.50 -7.80
N SER A 227 -0.27 6.42 -6.91
CA SER A 227 -0.43 6.66 -5.47
C SER A 227 -0.84 8.10 -5.16
N VAL A 228 -0.25 9.10 -5.84
CA VAL A 228 -0.65 10.51 -5.75
C VAL A 228 -2.12 10.67 -6.16
N TYR A 229 -2.51 10.06 -7.27
CA TYR A 229 -3.90 10.10 -7.72
C TYR A 229 -4.87 9.51 -6.69
N VAL A 230 -4.59 8.30 -6.17
CA VAL A 230 -5.43 7.66 -5.14
C VAL A 230 -5.48 8.50 -3.87
N HIS A 231 -4.33 9.01 -3.42
CA HIS A 231 -4.23 9.80 -2.20
C HIS A 231 -5.01 11.12 -2.30
N ILE A 232 -4.82 11.89 -3.37
CA ILE A 232 -5.55 13.14 -3.61
C ILE A 232 -7.05 12.87 -3.75
N SER A 233 -7.44 11.81 -4.47
CA SER A 233 -8.84 11.45 -4.65
C SER A 233 -9.52 11.12 -3.32
N TYR A 234 -8.81 10.41 -2.43
CA TYR A 234 -9.30 10.10 -1.09
C TYR A 234 -9.31 11.32 -0.18
N LEU A 235 -8.30 12.19 -0.23
CA LEU A 235 -8.27 13.45 0.52
C LEU A 235 -9.44 14.36 0.15
N ARG A 236 -9.73 14.52 -1.14
CA ARG A 236 -10.89 15.31 -1.61
C ARG A 236 -12.20 14.74 -1.11
N PHE A 237 -12.34 13.41 -1.15
CA PHE A 237 -13.51 12.73 -0.60
C PHE A 237 -13.64 12.95 0.91
N SER A 238 -12.57 12.69 1.66
CA SER A 238 -12.53 12.83 3.11
C SER A 238 -12.87 14.25 3.56
N ARG A 239 -12.29 15.28 2.92
CA ARG A 239 -12.59 16.68 3.24
C ARG A 239 -14.06 17.04 3.01
N ARG A 240 -14.65 16.58 1.91
CA ARG A 240 -16.07 16.81 1.61
C ARG A 240 -16.97 16.12 2.63
N THR A 241 -16.70 14.85 2.95
CA THR A 241 -17.49 14.09 3.92
C THR A 241 -17.37 14.67 5.34
N LEU A 242 -16.17 15.10 5.75
CA LEU A 242 -15.99 15.73 7.05
C LEU A 242 -16.70 17.09 7.14
N ALA A 243 -16.63 17.91 6.08
CA ALA A 243 -17.37 19.18 6.02
C ALA A 243 -18.89 18.95 6.12
N GLU A 244 -19.42 17.94 5.42
CA GLU A 244 -20.84 17.57 5.49
C GLU A 244 -21.24 17.10 6.90
N ARG A 245 -20.42 16.24 7.52
CA ARG A 245 -20.64 15.79 8.91
C ARG A 245 -20.66 16.95 9.90
N ARG A 246 -19.80 17.96 9.72
CA ARG A 246 -19.82 19.17 10.55
C ARG A 246 -21.11 19.95 10.35
N ARG A 247 -21.53 20.19 9.10
CA ARG A 247 -22.76 20.92 8.80
C ARG A 247 -23.98 20.26 9.44
N ILE A 248 -24.15 18.94 9.29
CA ILE A 248 -25.26 18.19 9.88
C ILE A 248 -25.26 18.29 11.41
N LYS A 249 -24.08 18.26 12.05
CA LYS A 249 -23.98 18.43 13.51
C LYS A 249 -24.33 19.84 13.97
N GLU A 250 -23.92 20.85 13.21
CA GLU A 250 -24.25 22.26 13.50
C GLU A 250 -25.75 22.50 13.35
N GLU A 251 -26.37 22.00 12.28
CA GLU A 251 -27.82 22.05 12.06
C GLU A 251 -28.58 21.33 13.19
N ALA A 252 -28.15 20.13 13.59
CA ALA A 252 -28.77 19.39 14.69
C ALA A 252 -28.64 20.10 16.05
N ARG A 253 -27.50 20.77 16.30
CA ARG A 253 -27.30 21.58 17.52
C ARG A 253 -28.17 22.83 17.53
N GLN A 254 -28.34 23.49 16.38
CA GLN A 254 -29.23 24.64 16.25
C GLN A 254 -30.69 24.23 16.48
N GLN A 255 -31.15 23.16 15.84
CA GLN A 255 -32.51 22.64 16.05
C GLN A 255 -32.78 22.25 17.51
N ALA A 256 -31.81 21.60 18.18
CA ALA A 256 -31.94 21.27 19.59
C ALA A 256 -32.01 22.52 20.48
N ALA A 257 -31.24 23.57 20.16
CA ALA A 257 -31.28 24.83 20.87
C ALA A 257 -32.64 25.54 20.69
N ASP A 258 -33.18 25.56 19.47
CA ASP A 258 -34.48 26.16 19.16
C ASP A 258 -35.61 25.46 19.92
N ILE A 259 -35.63 24.11 19.93
CA ILE A 259 -36.61 23.32 20.69
C ILE A 259 -36.53 23.60 22.20
N CYS A 260 -35.32 23.75 22.76
CA CYS A 260 -35.15 24.09 24.17
C CYS A 260 -35.65 25.50 24.51
N ILE A 261 -35.49 26.47 23.60
CA ILE A 261 -36.02 27.82 23.76
C ILE A 261 -37.55 27.79 23.75
N ASP A 262 -38.17 27.10 22.78
CA ASP A 262 -39.63 26.96 22.68
C ASP A 262 -40.24 26.30 23.93
N HIS A 263 -39.60 25.28 24.50
CA HIS A 263 -40.05 24.66 25.74
C HIS A 263 -39.90 25.58 26.97
N ALA A 264 -38.84 26.40 27.03
CA ALA A 264 -38.64 27.35 28.11
C ALA A 264 -39.63 28.53 28.05
N GLU A 265 -40.07 28.92 26.86
CA GLU A 265 -41.11 29.94 26.66
C GLU A 265 -42.51 29.39 27.02
N ASN A 266 -42.86 28.19 26.58
CA ASN A 266 -44.15 27.57 26.88
C ASN A 266 -44.32 27.16 28.36
N GLY A 267 -43.24 26.88 29.09
CA GLY A 267 -43.29 26.54 30.52
C GLY A 267 -43.50 27.72 31.47
N LYS A 268 -43.56 28.96 30.96
CA LYS A 268 -43.82 30.18 31.75
C LYS A 268 -45.28 30.66 31.70
N GLN A 269 -46.13 30.04 30.88
CA GLN A 269 -47.59 30.26 30.89
C GLN A 269 -48.28 29.31 31.84
#